data_AF-A0AAN8WYA7-F1
#
_entry.id   AF-A0AAN8WYA7-F1
#
_cell.length_a   1.000
_cell.length_b   1.000
_cell.length_c   1.000
_cell.angle_alpha   90.00
_cell.angle_beta   90.00
_cell.angle_gamma   90.00
#
_symmetry.space_group_name_H-M   'P 1'
#
loop_
_entity.id
_entity.type
_entity.pdbx_description
1 polymer ?
#
loop_
_entity_poly.entity_id
_entity_poly.type
_entity_poly.pdbx_seq_one_letter_code
_entity_poly.pdbx_strand_id
1 'polypeptide(L)'
;YTKIFAFGDHINLKREGTALTQEDFTSDGTNDLTGALRTVREEVEKCKEKYVRVFIIADGAHDHGPPHPESEICKMRAPEGKTVSVFVMGLGPAFPVQNSIDIRSNLHNGNANIPFLFWAQCDEDIVGQLSAIGEVLESSLIKMKLSIEGFHVPGLEKRSELHLGEWLYFEEAPEELPQLCLSLDDGEAVTLNVKSEPATLGHLLKDLFRQWNSILIQQHRRKSIVPHSTFDLMESIYTYYMRELKSSLPTSNDIKSRMGRKHVRAYEMEFRTLMNQSKKVISIEGQYHDELELAESILRSTVTNRKYDTRNLKLRGHNQDEYEEDMKEFKKLYEQIKPKIMTLDAPSPDDCCRVTITSTLQDLQDPNIHLMFNENKYEFLKCFTMTGIPVYVPVRDASQINPWTLVIKHILVTPFTILSQLVIEESANVNKGNLGEDKDVILQQDNEKTRFNAIVPIVPASAAEVLKPLVKSNVYAMLATFCILKNPHIIDFNAHLAALSCVWMKTVREYPKSNRPEFASERLRNIEATADIYMDRPSVKHYIEALISNPQQALMTESIDEFDGKTLHCDSLIKPTFFLYLMEREVLSTTNNYNFKAYAV
;
A
#
# COMPACT_ATOMS: atom_id res chain seq x y z
N TYR A 1 -28.70 -5.81 28.61
CA TYR A 1 -29.60 -4.65 28.62
C TYR A 1 -28.84 -3.47 28.03
N THR A 2 -29.39 -2.80 27.02
CA THR A 2 -28.71 -1.72 26.28
C THR A 2 -29.49 -0.44 26.50
N LYS A 3 -28.82 0.60 27.02
CA LYS A 3 -29.38 1.95 27.07
C LYS A 3 -28.76 2.78 25.96
N ILE A 4 -29.58 3.52 25.24
CA ILE A 4 -29.12 4.45 24.20
C ILE A 4 -29.46 5.84 24.69
N PHE A 5 -28.44 6.69 24.74
CA PHE A 5 -28.60 8.09 25.09
C PHE A 5 -28.18 8.92 23.88
N ALA A 6 -29.01 9.88 23.52
CA ALA A 6 -28.65 10.95 22.61
C ALA A 6 -28.56 12.23 23.44
N PHE A 7 -27.48 12.98 23.24
CA PHE A 7 -27.21 14.22 23.95
C PHE A 7 -27.07 15.36 22.96
N GLY A 8 -27.47 16.55 23.40
CA GLY A 8 -27.94 17.62 22.54
C GLY A 8 -29.46 17.66 22.61
N ASP A 9 -30.05 18.81 22.92
CA ASP A 9 -31.47 18.91 23.29
C ASP A 9 -32.47 18.47 22.18
N HIS A 10 -31.99 18.17 20.97
CA HIS A 10 -32.83 18.03 19.78
C HIS A 10 -32.66 16.74 18.97
N ILE A 11 -31.64 15.91 19.21
CA ILE A 11 -31.72 14.47 18.88
C ILE A 11 -32.50 13.80 20.01
N ASN A 12 -33.80 14.00 20.01
CA ASN A 12 -34.68 13.23 20.87
C ASN A 12 -34.94 11.90 20.19
N LEU A 13 -34.43 10.84 20.80
CA LEU A 13 -34.78 9.49 20.42
C LEU A 13 -36.27 9.30 20.72
N LYS A 14 -37.12 9.43 19.69
CA LYS A 14 -38.59 9.36 19.88
C LYS A 14 -39.04 8.02 20.44
N ARG A 15 -38.28 6.94 20.16
CA ARG A 15 -38.51 5.60 20.67
C ARG A 15 -37.20 4.84 20.82
N GLU A 16 -37.13 4.00 21.84
CA GLU A 16 -36.08 2.98 21.95
C GLU A 16 -36.45 1.76 21.06
N GLY A 17 -35.48 1.18 20.35
CA GLY A 17 -35.71 0.00 19.50
C GLY A 17 -34.47 -0.46 18.75
N THR A 18 -34.52 -1.67 18.18
CA THR A 18 -33.40 -2.29 17.43
C THR A 18 -33.34 -1.89 15.95
N ALA A 19 -34.35 -1.19 15.45
CA ALA A 19 -34.44 -0.72 14.05
C ALA A 19 -34.96 0.72 14.05
N LEU A 20 -34.04 1.67 14.14
CA LEU A 20 -34.32 3.12 14.12
C LEU A 20 -34.27 3.64 12.68
N THR A 21 -35.13 4.61 12.35
CA THR A 21 -35.14 5.32 11.06
C THR A 21 -34.82 6.80 11.25
N GLN A 22 -34.56 7.55 10.17
CA GLN A 22 -34.25 8.99 10.25
C GLN A 22 -35.37 9.81 10.92
N GLU A 23 -36.63 9.37 10.79
CA GLU A 23 -37.80 10.02 11.39
C GLU A 23 -37.86 9.86 12.92
N ASP A 24 -37.08 8.92 13.47
CA ASP A 24 -36.93 8.71 14.92
C ASP A 24 -36.06 9.81 15.58
N PHE A 25 -35.52 10.75 14.78
CA PHE A 25 -34.65 11.86 15.19
C PHE A 25 -35.17 13.22 14.66
N THR A 26 -34.84 14.33 15.33
CA THR A 26 -35.16 15.72 14.91
C THR A 26 -33.89 16.59 14.96
N SER A 27 -33.83 17.74 14.27
CA SER A 27 -32.66 18.63 14.27
C SER A 27 -33.07 20.10 14.35
N ASP A 28 -32.44 20.86 15.25
CA ASP A 28 -32.15 22.31 15.20
C ASP A 28 -31.63 22.78 16.60
N GLY A 29 -30.31 22.82 16.85
CA GLY A 29 -29.72 23.41 18.08
C GLY A 29 -28.36 22.85 18.56
N THR A 30 -27.90 23.34 19.73
CA THR A 30 -26.53 23.33 20.32
C THR A 30 -26.01 21.99 20.91
N ASN A 31 -24.68 21.79 20.88
CA ASN A 31 -23.88 20.62 21.31
C ASN A 31 -23.37 20.68 22.78
N ASP A 32 -23.92 19.86 23.70
CA ASP A 32 -23.44 19.68 25.09
C ASP A 32 -22.73 18.32 25.32
N LEU A 33 -21.45 18.25 24.95
CA LEU A 33 -20.62 17.06 25.20
C LEU A 33 -20.39 16.83 26.71
N THR A 34 -20.37 17.90 27.51
CA THR A 34 -20.09 17.80 28.94
C THR A 34 -21.22 17.10 29.70
N GLY A 35 -22.48 17.46 29.41
CA GLY A 35 -23.65 16.77 29.91
C GLY A 35 -23.67 15.29 29.52
N ALA A 36 -23.34 14.98 28.27
CA ALA A 36 -23.24 13.60 27.77
C ALA A 36 -22.26 12.76 28.59
N LEU A 37 -21.04 13.27 28.82
CA LEU A 37 -20.00 12.57 29.57
C LEU A 37 -20.37 12.41 31.04
N ARG A 38 -21.07 13.38 31.63
CA ARG A 38 -21.61 13.27 32.99
C ARG A 38 -22.62 12.12 33.11
N THR A 39 -23.56 12.02 32.17
CA THR A 39 -24.53 10.92 32.17
C THR A 39 -23.86 9.58 31.95
N VAL A 40 -22.89 9.48 31.04
CA VAL A 40 -22.09 8.26 30.87
C VAL A 40 -21.44 7.84 32.19
N ARG A 41 -20.77 8.77 32.89
CA ARG A 41 -20.16 8.48 34.20
C ARG A 41 -21.18 7.95 35.19
N GLU A 42 -22.29 8.66 35.37
CA GLU A 42 -23.32 8.29 36.34
C GLU A 42 -23.97 6.93 36.02
N GLU A 43 -24.20 6.64 34.75
CA GLU A 43 -24.77 5.35 34.32
C GLU A 43 -23.80 4.20 34.53
N VAL A 44 -22.50 4.40 34.26
CA VAL A 44 -21.47 3.40 34.56
C VAL A 44 -21.39 3.14 36.07
N GLU A 45 -21.46 4.18 36.90
CA GLU A 45 -21.46 4.07 38.36
C GLU A 45 -22.70 3.32 38.87
N LYS A 46 -23.90 3.70 38.41
CA LYS A 46 -25.19 3.12 38.84
C LYS A 46 -25.44 1.71 38.29
N CYS A 47 -24.80 1.33 37.18
CA CYS A 47 -24.98 0.02 36.57
C CYS A 47 -24.64 -1.11 37.55
N LYS A 48 -25.51 -2.11 37.69
CA LYS A 48 -25.25 -3.26 38.58
C LYS A 48 -24.41 -4.35 37.92
N GLU A 49 -24.30 -4.32 36.60
CA GLU A 49 -23.55 -5.31 35.84
C GLU A 49 -22.05 -5.15 36.08
N LYS A 50 -21.36 -6.28 36.23
CA LYS A 50 -19.89 -6.33 36.34
C LYS A 50 -19.21 -5.84 35.06
N TYR A 51 -19.86 -6.03 33.91
CA TYR A 51 -19.34 -5.74 32.59
C TYR A 51 -20.13 -4.63 31.92
N VAL A 52 -19.45 -3.51 31.63
CA VAL A 52 -20.08 -2.33 31.04
C VAL A 52 -19.37 -2.00 29.73
N ARG A 53 -20.14 -1.78 28.66
CA ARG A 53 -19.62 -1.33 27.37
C ARG A 53 -20.18 0.05 27.07
N VAL A 54 -19.29 0.98 26.74
CA VAL A 54 -19.63 2.37 26.48
C VAL A 54 -19.24 2.68 25.04
N PHE A 55 -20.21 3.10 24.25
CA PHE A 55 -20.01 3.57 22.88
C PHE A 55 -20.29 5.07 22.84
N ILE A 56 -19.30 5.84 22.41
CA ILE A 56 -19.40 7.29 22.26
C ILE A 56 -19.18 7.58 20.78
N ILE A 57 -20.17 8.20 20.14
CA ILE A 57 -20.08 8.65 18.76
C ILE A 57 -20.31 10.16 18.78
N ALA A 58 -19.31 10.95 18.41
CA ALA A 58 -19.38 12.40 18.49
C ALA A 58 -18.47 13.07 17.46
N ASP A 59 -18.84 14.26 17.00
CA ASP A 59 -17.95 15.19 16.30
C ASP A 59 -17.05 15.99 17.27
N GLY A 60 -17.38 15.94 18.56
CA GLY A 60 -16.64 16.52 19.67
C GLY A 60 -16.82 18.03 19.83
N ALA A 61 -17.77 18.63 19.10
CA ALA A 61 -18.16 20.02 19.31
C ALA A 61 -18.80 20.21 20.70
N HIS A 62 -18.52 21.35 21.33
CA HIS A 62 -19.12 21.76 22.60
C HIS A 62 -19.34 23.27 22.60
N ASP A 63 -20.60 23.70 22.49
CA ASP A 63 -21.00 25.11 22.43
C ASP A 63 -21.86 25.54 23.64
N HIS A 64 -22.04 24.65 24.62
CA HIS A 64 -22.85 24.88 25.83
C HIS A 64 -22.14 25.70 26.93
N GLY A 65 -20.98 26.31 26.64
CA GLY A 65 -20.19 27.07 27.62
C GLY A 65 -19.58 26.20 28.74
N PRO A 66 -18.97 26.80 29.78
CA PRO A 66 -18.42 26.04 30.91
C PRO A 66 -19.51 25.31 31.71
N PRO A 67 -19.23 24.14 32.29
CA PRO A 67 -17.94 23.45 32.30
C PRO A 67 -17.57 22.82 30.95
N HIS A 68 -16.28 22.82 30.62
CA HIS A 68 -15.77 22.17 29.42
C HIS A 68 -15.62 20.65 29.62
N PRO A 69 -15.64 19.84 28.53
CA PRO A 69 -15.62 18.39 28.59
C PRO A 69 -14.49 17.80 29.44
N GLU A 70 -13.30 18.41 29.43
CA GLU A 70 -12.12 17.94 30.16
C GLU A 70 -12.38 17.82 31.66
N SER A 71 -13.23 18.69 32.20
CA SER A 71 -13.58 18.70 33.63
C SER A 71 -14.39 17.49 34.05
N GLU A 72 -15.25 16.95 33.18
CA GLU A 72 -15.99 15.72 33.44
C GLU A 72 -15.15 14.49 33.10
N ILE A 73 -14.36 14.53 32.03
CA ILE A 73 -13.43 13.46 31.66
C ILE A 73 -12.49 13.12 32.81
N CYS A 74 -11.94 14.12 33.50
CA CYS A 74 -11.06 13.91 34.66
C CYS A 74 -11.73 13.17 35.82
N LYS A 75 -13.07 13.21 35.90
CA LYS A 75 -13.86 12.53 36.95
C LYS A 75 -14.29 11.12 36.55
N MET A 76 -14.21 10.76 35.27
CA MET A 76 -14.58 9.43 34.80
C MET A 76 -13.57 8.41 35.34
N ARG A 77 -14.03 7.39 36.05
CA ARG A 77 -13.20 6.30 36.55
C ARG A 77 -13.97 5.00 36.42
N ALA A 78 -13.27 3.92 36.05
CA ALA A 78 -13.86 2.59 36.13
C ALA A 78 -14.19 2.28 37.60
N PRO A 79 -15.45 1.97 37.96
CA PRO A 79 -15.78 1.62 39.32
C PRO A 79 -15.07 0.33 39.76
N GLU A 80 -14.75 0.24 41.05
CA GLU A 80 -14.12 -0.96 41.61
C GLU A 80 -14.97 -2.21 41.35
N GLY A 81 -14.31 -3.31 40.99
CA GLY A 81 -14.97 -4.58 40.67
C GLY A 81 -15.68 -4.61 39.30
N LYS A 82 -15.69 -3.51 38.52
CA LYS A 82 -16.25 -3.49 37.17
C LYS A 82 -15.19 -3.51 36.09
N THR A 83 -15.51 -4.12 34.96
CA THR A 83 -14.75 -4.05 33.71
C THR A 83 -15.53 -3.19 32.71
N VAL A 84 -14.90 -2.10 32.26
CA VAL A 84 -15.47 -1.09 31.38
C VAL A 84 -14.70 -1.05 30.06
N SER A 85 -15.36 -1.41 28.98
CA SER A 85 -14.83 -1.31 27.60
C SER A 85 -15.38 -0.05 26.94
N VAL A 86 -14.50 0.83 26.47
CA VAL A 86 -14.87 2.13 25.91
C VAL A 86 -14.50 2.18 24.43
N PHE A 87 -15.48 2.44 23.59
CA PHE A 87 -15.35 2.62 22.15
C PHE A 87 -15.69 4.07 21.82
N VAL A 88 -14.73 4.81 21.26
CA VAL A 88 -14.93 6.21 20.85
C VAL A 88 -14.82 6.32 19.35
N MET A 89 -15.89 6.74 18.70
CA MET A 89 -15.93 7.06 17.28
C MET A 89 -15.98 8.57 17.09
N GLY A 90 -14.92 9.14 16.53
CA GLY A 90 -14.85 10.54 16.17
C GLY A 90 -15.42 10.78 14.77
N LEU A 91 -16.25 11.80 14.61
CA LEU A 91 -16.84 12.19 13.33
C LEU A 91 -16.26 13.51 12.84
N GLY A 92 -15.96 13.58 11.55
CA GLY A 92 -15.46 14.78 10.89
C GLY A 92 -13.99 15.09 11.17
N PRO A 93 -13.41 16.04 10.41
CA PRO A 93 -11.98 16.34 10.47
C PRO A 93 -11.55 17.15 11.70
N ALA A 94 -12.51 17.75 12.42
CA ALA A 94 -12.26 18.64 13.55
C ALA A 94 -12.47 17.97 14.92
N PHE A 95 -12.62 16.64 14.96
CA PHE A 95 -12.80 15.91 16.22
C PHE A 95 -11.60 16.13 17.16
N PRO A 96 -11.83 16.54 18.43
CA PRO A 96 -10.77 16.73 19.43
C PRO A 96 -10.28 15.36 19.92
N VAL A 97 -9.18 14.89 19.33
CA VAL A 97 -8.63 13.55 19.56
C VAL A 97 -8.20 13.38 21.01
N GLN A 98 -7.70 14.46 21.62
CA GLN A 98 -7.33 14.47 23.03
C GLN A 98 -8.48 14.01 23.96
N ASN A 99 -9.74 14.37 23.65
CA ASN A 99 -10.90 13.91 24.43
C ASN A 99 -11.05 12.39 24.38
N SER A 100 -10.90 11.78 23.20
CA SER A 100 -10.95 10.32 23.04
C SER A 100 -9.86 9.62 23.86
N ILE A 101 -8.64 10.16 23.85
CA ILE A 101 -7.52 9.64 24.64
C ILE A 101 -7.86 9.68 26.13
N ASP A 102 -8.31 10.82 26.61
CA ASP A 102 -8.51 11.05 28.04
C ASP A 102 -9.72 10.29 28.56
N ILE A 103 -10.82 10.24 27.79
CA ILE A 103 -11.99 9.42 28.13
C ILE A 103 -11.57 7.97 28.29
N ARG A 104 -10.85 7.42 27.29
CA ARG A 104 -10.43 6.02 27.34
C ARG A 104 -9.43 5.81 28.47
N SER A 105 -8.41 6.66 28.58
CA SER A 105 -7.42 6.56 29.65
C SER A 105 -8.07 6.60 31.03
N ASN A 106 -9.12 7.38 31.24
CA ASN A 106 -9.74 7.52 32.55
C ASN A 106 -10.78 6.42 32.86
N LEU A 107 -11.62 6.05 31.89
CA LEU A 107 -12.76 5.15 32.11
C LEU A 107 -12.48 3.69 31.75
N HIS A 108 -11.59 3.41 30.81
CA HIS A 108 -11.41 2.07 30.26
C HIS A 108 -10.48 1.19 31.11
N ASN A 109 -10.91 -0.02 31.43
CA ASN A 109 -10.07 -1.08 32.02
C ASN A 109 -10.38 -2.48 31.45
N GLY A 110 -11.06 -2.53 30.30
CA GLY A 110 -11.33 -3.76 29.53
C GLY A 110 -10.19 -4.11 28.57
N ASN A 111 -10.53 -4.74 27.43
CA ASN A 111 -9.57 -5.24 26.44
C ASN A 111 -8.61 -4.13 25.93
N ALA A 112 -7.32 -4.31 26.17
CA ALA A 112 -6.25 -3.37 25.83
C ALA A 112 -6.09 -3.12 24.32
N ASN A 113 -6.49 -4.09 23.48
CA ASN A 113 -6.42 -4.02 22.02
C ASN A 113 -7.51 -3.14 21.40
N ILE A 114 -8.50 -2.68 22.17
CA ILE A 114 -9.46 -1.68 21.66
C ILE A 114 -8.67 -0.42 21.25
N PRO A 115 -8.91 0.19 20.09
CA PRO A 115 -8.31 1.48 19.72
C PRO A 115 -8.69 2.61 20.68
N PHE A 116 -7.86 3.66 20.77
CA PHE A 116 -8.28 4.90 21.42
C PHE A 116 -9.40 5.61 20.67
N LEU A 117 -9.32 5.60 19.34
CA LEU A 117 -10.21 6.32 18.45
C LEU A 117 -10.53 5.45 17.22
N PHE A 118 -11.80 5.46 16.82
CA PHE A 118 -12.26 5.06 15.49
C PHE A 118 -12.62 6.33 14.74
N TRP A 119 -11.80 6.78 13.79
CA TRP A 119 -11.97 8.12 13.21
C TRP A 119 -12.57 8.04 11.81
N ALA A 120 -13.78 8.58 11.64
CA ALA A 120 -14.40 8.80 10.35
C ALA A 120 -14.26 10.27 9.97
N GLN A 121 -13.32 10.60 9.09
CA GLN A 121 -13.05 11.99 8.69
C GLN A 121 -14.10 12.53 7.72
N CYS A 122 -14.72 11.63 6.95
CA CYS A 122 -15.83 11.91 6.06
C CYS A 122 -16.91 10.81 6.16
N ASP A 123 -18.10 11.09 5.62
CA ASP A 123 -19.27 10.20 5.74
C ASP A 123 -19.01 8.81 5.15
N GLU A 124 -18.20 8.69 4.10
CA GLU A 124 -17.88 7.40 3.50
C GLU A 124 -17.05 6.48 4.43
N ASP A 125 -16.33 7.06 5.40
CA ASP A 125 -15.50 6.30 6.34
C ASP A 125 -16.35 5.64 7.45
N ILE A 126 -17.57 6.15 7.71
CA ILE A 126 -18.41 5.76 8.84
C ILE A 126 -18.68 4.26 8.83
N VAL A 127 -19.11 3.70 7.69
CA VAL A 127 -19.43 2.28 7.57
C VAL A 127 -18.19 1.42 7.86
N GLY A 128 -17.03 1.83 7.35
CA GLY A 128 -15.77 1.12 7.58
C GLY A 128 -15.35 1.11 9.05
N GLN A 129 -15.53 2.23 9.76
CA GLN A 129 -15.24 2.34 11.19
C GLN A 129 -16.23 1.52 12.04
N LEU A 130 -17.51 1.50 11.68
CA LEU A 130 -18.52 0.67 12.36
C LEU A 130 -18.21 -0.83 12.20
N SER A 131 -17.81 -1.27 10.99
CA SER A 131 -17.35 -2.65 10.79
C SER A 131 -16.12 -2.96 11.66
N ALA A 132 -15.17 -2.04 11.77
CA ALA A 132 -13.98 -2.22 12.62
C ALA A 132 -14.34 -2.32 14.11
N ILE A 133 -15.31 -1.53 14.60
CA ILE A 133 -15.84 -1.65 15.95
C ILE A 133 -16.45 -3.05 16.16
N GLY A 134 -17.21 -3.56 15.18
CA GLY A 134 -17.82 -4.89 15.22
C GLY A 134 -16.79 -6.01 15.40
N GLU A 135 -15.72 -6.00 14.61
CA GLU A 135 -14.64 -7.00 14.70
C GLU A 135 -13.93 -6.97 16.06
N VAL A 136 -13.62 -5.79 16.57
CA VAL A 136 -12.99 -5.63 17.88
C VAL A 136 -13.95 -6.06 18.99
N LEU A 137 -15.24 -5.76 18.85
CA LEU A 137 -16.27 -6.12 19.82
C LEU A 137 -16.30 -7.63 20.04
N GLU A 138 -16.31 -8.43 18.97
CA GLU A 138 -16.33 -9.90 19.06
C GLU A 138 -15.19 -10.45 19.92
N SER A 139 -13.96 -9.98 19.70
CA SER A 139 -12.79 -10.38 20.52
C SER A 139 -12.91 -9.95 21.99
N SER A 140 -13.57 -8.83 22.26
CA SER A 140 -13.78 -8.30 23.62
C SER A 140 -14.92 -8.98 24.39
N LEU A 141 -15.70 -9.86 23.76
CA LEU A 141 -16.81 -10.57 24.42
C LEU A 141 -16.31 -11.73 25.28
N ILE A 142 -15.20 -12.34 24.91
CA ILE A 142 -14.70 -13.57 25.54
C ILE A 142 -13.64 -13.20 26.56
N LYS A 143 -13.96 -13.38 27.84
CA LYS A 143 -13.03 -13.23 28.95
C LYS A 143 -12.56 -14.60 29.43
N MET A 144 -11.29 -14.65 29.78
CA MET A 144 -10.58 -15.85 30.19
C MET A 144 -9.83 -15.54 31.48
N LYS A 145 -9.72 -16.54 32.35
CA LYS A 145 -8.87 -16.49 33.53
C LYS A 145 -7.85 -17.61 33.46
N LEU A 146 -6.58 -17.25 33.62
CA LEU A 146 -5.46 -18.19 33.66
C LEU A 146 -5.16 -18.64 35.09
N SER A 147 -4.62 -19.84 35.22
CA SER A 147 -4.14 -20.40 36.50
C SER A 147 -2.95 -19.66 37.09
N ILE A 148 -2.20 -18.91 36.28
CA ILE A 148 -1.06 -18.10 36.69
C ILE A 148 -1.26 -16.64 36.28
N GLU A 149 -0.64 -15.73 37.02
CA GLU A 149 -0.69 -14.31 36.72
C GLU A 149 0.46 -13.92 35.79
N GLY A 150 0.14 -13.18 34.72
CA GLY A 150 1.11 -12.66 33.76
C GLY A 150 1.07 -11.14 33.70
N PHE A 151 2.11 -10.54 33.11
CA PHE A 151 2.16 -9.11 32.87
C PHE A 151 1.46 -8.77 31.55
N HIS A 152 0.45 -7.89 31.59
CA HIS A 152 -0.07 -7.28 30.34
C HIS A 152 0.97 -6.38 29.68
N VAL A 153 1.79 -5.73 30.51
CA VAL A 153 3.00 -5.00 30.12
C VAL A 153 4.07 -5.24 31.19
N PRO A 154 5.31 -5.60 30.81
CA PRO A 154 6.43 -5.72 31.74
C PRO A 154 6.54 -4.47 32.64
N GLY A 155 6.79 -4.69 33.94
CA GLY A 155 6.96 -3.60 34.92
C GLY A 155 5.67 -2.99 35.48
N LEU A 156 4.49 -3.47 35.07
CA LEU A 156 3.20 -3.16 35.71
C LEU A 156 2.70 -4.34 36.57
N GLU A 157 1.51 -4.25 37.14
CA GLU A 157 0.94 -5.33 37.97
C GLU A 157 0.59 -6.57 37.13
N LYS A 158 0.82 -7.75 37.71
CA LYS A 158 0.41 -9.04 37.12
C LYS A 158 -1.11 -9.21 37.23
N ARG A 159 -1.70 -9.92 36.25
CA ARG A 159 -3.14 -10.25 36.23
C ARG A 159 -3.34 -11.66 35.70
N SER A 160 -4.35 -12.35 36.23
CA SER A 160 -4.82 -13.64 35.71
C SER A 160 -5.94 -13.50 34.68
N GLU A 161 -6.63 -12.36 34.64
CA GLU A 161 -7.77 -12.12 33.76
C GLU A 161 -7.33 -11.43 32.46
N LEU A 162 -7.86 -11.91 31.33
CA LEU A 162 -7.57 -11.44 29.98
C LEU A 162 -8.78 -11.63 29.05
N HIS A 163 -8.77 -10.93 27.93
CA HIS A 163 -9.71 -11.08 26.82
C HIS A 163 -9.07 -11.86 25.68
N LEU A 164 -9.90 -12.40 24.79
CA LEU A 164 -9.41 -13.06 23.59
C LEU A 164 -8.59 -12.08 22.74
N GLY A 165 -7.39 -12.53 22.34
CA GLY A 165 -6.44 -11.75 21.54
C GLY A 165 -5.48 -10.88 22.36
N GLU A 166 -5.60 -10.82 23.68
CA GLU A 166 -4.60 -10.15 24.54
C GLU A 166 -3.36 -11.03 24.76
N TRP A 167 -2.22 -10.37 24.86
CA TRP A 167 -0.90 -10.98 25.06
C TRP A 167 -0.42 -10.77 26.49
N LEU A 168 0.15 -11.83 27.07
CA LEU A 168 0.77 -11.78 28.38
C LEU A 168 2.26 -12.07 28.28
N TYR A 169 3.03 -11.36 29.10
CA TYR A 169 4.45 -11.54 29.28
C TYR A 169 4.71 -12.27 30.60
N PHE A 170 5.56 -13.29 30.53
CA PHE A 170 6.11 -14.01 31.66
C PHE A 170 7.63 -13.83 31.64
N GLU A 171 8.24 -13.65 32.81
CA GLU A 171 9.70 -13.48 32.91
C GLU A 171 10.41 -14.83 32.87
N GLU A 172 9.71 -15.86 33.35
CA GLU A 172 10.15 -17.25 33.40
C GLU A 172 10.10 -17.90 32.01
N ALA A 173 11.01 -18.83 31.76
CA ALA A 173 11.03 -19.59 30.51
C ALA A 173 9.78 -20.50 30.41
N PRO A 174 9.28 -20.82 29.20
CA PRO A 174 8.10 -21.65 29.04
C PRO A 174 8.17 -23.01 29.75
N GLU A 175 9.36 -23.59 29.88
CA GLU A 175 9.60 -24.87 30.57
C GLU A 175 9.51 -24.77 32.10
N GLU A 176 9.66 -23.55 32.64
CA GLU A 176 9.60 -23.25 34.08
C GLU A 176 8.19 -22.84 34.51
N LEU A 177 7.31 -22.52 33.55
CA LEU A 177 5.93 -22.15 33.84
C LEU A 177 5.13 -23.34 34.36
N PRO A 178 4.33 -23.15 35.43
CA PRO A 178 3.35 -24.15 35.86
C PRO A 178 2.38 -24.48 34.73
N GLN A 179 1.73 -25.64 34.83
CA GLN A 179 0.71 -26.05 33.87
C GLN A 179 -0.38 -24.98 33.73
N LEU A 180 -0.49 -24.43 32.51
CA LEU A 180 -1.48 -23.41 32.18
C LEU A 180 -2.86 -24.04 32.09
N CYS A 181 -3.78 -23.55 32.92
CA CYS A 181 -5.20 -23.86 32.84
C CYS A 181 -5.96 -22.58 32.56
N LEU A 182 -7.01 -22.70 31.76
CA LEU A 182 -7.88 -21.60 31.36
C LEU A 182 -9.31 -21.91 31.78
N SER A 183 -9.93 -20.98 32.49
CA SER A 183 -11.36 -21.01 32.78
C SER A 183 -12.04 -19.84 32.11
N LEU A 184 -13.19 -20.09 31.47
CA LEU A 184 -14.15 -19.03 31.14
C LEU A 184 -14.90 -18.65 32.42
N ASP A 185 -15.50 -17.45 32.46
CA ASP A 185 -16.04 -16.79 33.66
C ASP A 185 -16.82 -17.73 34.64
N ASP A 186 -17.52 -18.76 34.14
CA ASP A 186 -18.27 -19.75 34.95
C ASP A 186 -17.99 -21.23 34.57
N GLY A 187 -16.90 -21.50 33.84
CA GLY A 187 -16.59 -22.83 33.27
C GLY A 187 -15.56 -23.65 34.06
N GLU A 188 -15.57 -24.97 33.85
CA GLU A 188 -14.48 -25.83 34.33
C GLU A 188 -13.15 -25.39 33.71
N ALA A 189 -12.08 -25.44 34.52
CA ALA A 189 -10.74 -25.11 34.05
C ALA A 189 -10.26 -26.17 33.05
N VAL A 190 -9.94 -25.74 31.84
CA VAL A 190 -9.41 -26.57 30.78
C VAL A 190 -7.89 -26.43 30.77
N THR A 191 -7.19 -27.55 30.86
CA THR A 191 -5.73 -27.58 30.67
C THR A 191 -5.38 -27.20 29.24
N LEU A 192 -4.48 -26.23 29.08
CA LEU A 192 -3.99 -25.81 27.78
C LEU A 192 -2.81 -26.66 27.34
N ASN A 193 -2.88 -27.20 26.13
CA ASN A 193 -1.72 -27.75 25.44
C ASN A 193 -0.97 -26.59 24.78
N VAL A 194 0.02 -26.06 25.49
CA VAL A 194 0.83 -24.93 25.01
C VAL A 194 1.70 -25.40 23.84
N LYS A 195 1.51 -24.79 22.67
CA LYS A 195 2.46 -24.90 21.56
C LYS A 195 3.45 -23.76 21.68
N SER A 196 4.74 -24.11 21.74
CA SER A 196 5.81 -23.12 21.67
C SER A 196 6.16 -22.90 20.20
N GLU A 197 5.93 -21.68 19.71
CA GLU A 197 6.30 -21.25 18.37
C GLU A 197 7.13 -19.95 18.48
N PRO A 198 8.21 -19.80 17.69
CA PRO A 198 8.98 -18.56 17.70
C PRO A 198 8.11 -17.39 17.21
N ALA A 199 8.18 -16.26 17.90
CA ALA A 199 7.47 -15.07 17.48
C ALA A 199 8.00 -14.56 16.13
N THR A 200 7.15 -13.89 15.35
CA THR A 200 7.58 -13.20 14.13
C THR A 200 7.65 -11.69 14.39
N LEU A 201 8.51 -10.98 13.66
CA LEU A 201 8.55 -9.52 13.73
C LEU A 201 7.21 -8.86 13.40
N GLY A 202 6.47 -9.42 12.44
CA GLY A 202 5.13 -8.96 12.12
C GLY A 202 4.19 -9.07 13.33
N HIS A 203 4.21 -10.20 14.02
CA HIS A 203 3.42 -10.42 15.22
C HIS A 203 3.82 -9.47 16.37
N LEU A 204 5.11 -9.29 16.62
CA LEU A 204 5.61 -8.38 17.65
C LEU A 204 5.19 -6.93 17.41
N LEU A 205 5.34 -6.43 16.17
CA LEU A 205 5.06 -5.04 15.80
C LEU A 205 3.57 -4.74 15.67
N LYS A 206 2.78 -5.69 15.18
CA LYS A 206 1.36 -5.49 14.95
C LYS A 206 0.55 -5.69 16.21
N ASP A 207 0.89 -6.69 17.03
CA ASP A 207 0.04 -7.10 18.14
C ASP A 207 0.68 -6.72 19.49
N LEU A 208 1.81 -7.34 19.85
CA LEU A 208 2.38 -7.23 21.20
C LEU A 208 2.80 -5.80 21.58
N PHE A 209 3.64 -5.16 20.77
CA PHE A 209 4.17 -3.83 21.10
C PHE A 209 3.08 -2.76 21.05
N ARG A 210 2.07 -2.90 20.19
CA ARG A 210 0.92 -1.99 20.17
C ARG A 210 0.06 -2.11 21.42
N GLN A 211 -0.18 -3.33 21.90
CA GLN A 211 -0.87 -3.55 23.17
C GLN A 211 -0.10 -2.88 24.32
N TRP A 212 1.21 -3.11 24.40
CA TRP A 212 2.04 -2.50 25.43
C TRP A 212 2.00 -0.97 25.35
N ASN A 213 2.16 -0.40 24.16
CA ASN A 213 2.05 1.05 23.96
C ASN A 213 0.68 1.60 24.36
N SER A 214 -0.40 0.90 24.02
CA SER A 214 -1.76 1.29 24.39
C SER A 214 -1.88 1.45 25.91
N ILE A 215 -1.37 0.48 26.67
CA ILE A 215 -1.40 0.50 28.14
C ILE A 215 -0.44 1.56 28.70
N LEU A 216 0.77 1.71 28.16
CA LEU A 216 1.73 2.72 28.62
C LEU A 216 1.20 4.15 28.41
N ILE A 217 0.53 4.41 27.28
CA ILE A 217 -0.13 5.70 27.01
C ILE A 217 -1.26 5.94 28.03
N GLN A 218 -2.08 4.92 28.35
CA GLN A 218 -3.11 5.05 29.39
C GLN A 218 -2.51 5.38 30.76
N GLN A 219 -1.41 4.72 31.15
CA GLN A 219 -0.73 4.99 32.43
C GLN A 219 -0.17 6.41 32.47
N HIS A 220 0.49 6.85 31.39
CA HIS A 220 1.01 8.22 31.28
C HIS A 220 -0.11 9.26 31.45
N ARG A 221 -1.24 9.08 30.75
CA ARG A 221 -2.39 10.00 30.82
C ARG A 221 -3.09 10.01 32.17
N ARG A 222 -3.09 8.88 32.87
CA ARG A 222 -3.53 8.79 34.28
C ARG A 222 -2.57 9.48 35.26
N LYS A 223 -1.41 9.96 34.80
CA LYS A 223 -0.31 10.45 35.64
C LYS A 223 0.21 9.37 36.59
N SER A 224 0.11 8.10 36.16
CA SER A 224 0.64 6.93 36.85
C SER A 224 2.09 6.66 36.43
N ILE A 225 2.73 5.69 37.11
CA ILE A 225 4.09 5.27 36.79
C ILE A 225 4.13 4.60 35.40
N VAL A 226 5.06 5.04 34.56
CA VAL A 226 5.36 4.45 33.25
C VAL A 226 6.70 3.73 33.33
N PRO A 227 6.74 2.38 33.23
CA PRO A 227 7.99 1.63 33.28
C PRO A 227 8.80 1.83 31.99
N HIS A 228 9.80 2.70 32.03
CA HIS A 228 10.63 3.00 30.86
C HIS A 228 11.45 1.79 30.40
N SER A 229 11.78 0.87 31.31
CA SER A 229 12.44 -0.41 31.01
C SER A 229 11.69 -1.26 29.99
N THR A 230 10.38 -1.06 29.84
CA THR A 230 9.58 -1.75 28.82
C THR A 230 10.00 -1.36 27.40
N PHE A 231 10.37 -0.10 27.16
CA PHE A 231 10.88 0.33 25.86
C PHE A 231 12.23 -0.31 25.53
N ASP A 232 13.10 -0.45 26.53
CA ASP A 232 14.40 -1.10 26.38
C ASP A 232 14.24 -2.59 26.06
N LEU A 233 13.24 -3.23 26.69
CA LEU A 233 12.88 -4.62 26.40
C LEU A 233 12.29 -4.78 24.99
N MET A 234 11.39 -3.89 24.55
CA MET A 234 10.90 -3.88 23.16
C MET A 234 12.04 -3.79 22.15
N GLU A 235 12.99 -2.88 22.39
CA GLU A 235 14.16 -2.68 21.54
C GLU A 235 15.09 -3.90 21.52
N SER A 236 15.27 -4.54 22.68
CA SER A 236 16.08 -5.76 22.81
C SER A 236 15.46 -6.93 22.05
N ILE A 237 14.16 -7.19 22.24
CA ILE A 237 13.40 -8.24 21.55
C ILE A 237 13.43 -7.98 20.03
N TYR A 238 13.12 -6.75 19.61
CA TYR A 238 13.14 -6.36 18.21
C TYR A 238 14.51 -6.59 17.58
N THR A 239 15.58 -6.14 18.25
CA THR A 239 16.95 -6.26 17.74
C THR A 239 17.36 -7.71 17.57
N TYR A 240 16.96 -8.58 18.50
CA TYR A 240 17.20 -10.03 18.41
C TYR A 240 16.53 -10.63 17.16
N TYR A 241 15.21 -10.46 17.01
CA TYR A 241 14.47 -11.04 15.89
C TYR A 241 14.85 -10.41 14.54
N MET A 242 15.22 -9.12 14.52
CA MET A 242 15.72 -8.45 13.32
C MET A 242 17.08 -8.98 12.89
N ARG A 243 17.96 -9.32 13.84
CA ARG A 243 19.25 -9.96 13.56
C ARG A 243 19.04 -11.34 12.95
N GLU A 244 18.20 -12.17 13.57
CA GLU A 244 17.82 -13.50 13.08
C GLU A 244 17.24 -13.45 11.66
N LEU A 245 16.31 -12.51 11.41
CA LEU A 245 15.74 -12.31 10.09
C LEU A 245 16.84 -11.95 9.09
N LYS A 246 17.68 -10.96 9.39
CA LYS A 246 18.77 -10.55 8.49
C LYS A 246 19.79 -11.66 8.23
N SER A 247 20.11 -12.50 9.21
CA SER A 247 21.03 -13.63 9.03
C SER A 247 20.44 -14.77 8.19
N SER A 248 19.12 -14.92 8.19
CA SER A 248 18.43 -15.93 7.38
C SER A 248 18.18 -15.50 5.93
N LEU A 249 18.40 -14.21 5.60
CA LEU A 249 18.22 -13.71 4.24
C LEU A 249 19.37 -14.19 3.33
N PRO A 250 19.07 -14.83 2.20
CA PRO A 250 20.09 -15.16 1.23
C PRO A 250 20.70 -13.89 0.63
N THR A 251 21.97 -13.99 0.22
CA THR A 251 22.69 -12.93 -0.50
C THR A 251 22.36 -12.88 -1.99
N SER A 252 21.54 -13.82 -2.49
CA SER A 252 21.09 -13.85 -3.88
C SER A 252 20.17 -12.68 -4.23
N ASN A 253 19.97 -12.43 -5.52
CA ASN A 253 19.01 -11.48 -6.06
C ASN A 253 17.71 -12.15 -6.52
N ASP A 254 17.41 -13.36 -6.03
CA ASP A 254 16.14 -14.05 -6.29
C ASP A 254 14.96 -13.34 -5.63
N ILE A 255 13.75 -13.74 -6.03
CA ILE A 255 12.51 -13.12 -5.55
C ILE A 255 12.42 -13.17 -4.02
N LYS A 256 12.71 -14.32 -3.43
CA LYS A 256 12.62 -14.54 -1.98
C LYS A 256 13.52 -13.56 -1.21
N SER A 257 14.74 -13.35 -1.68
CA SER A 257 15.73 -12.47 -1.06
C SER A 257 15.35 -11.00 -1.22
N ARG A 258 14.86 -10.59 -2.40
CA ARG A 258 14.36 -9.22 -2.62
C ARG A 258 13.18 -8.90 -1.72
N MET A 259 12.21 -9.80 -1.64
CA MET A 259 11.05 -9.67 -0.74
C MET A 259 11.48 -9.65 0.74
N GLY A 260 12.43 -10.50 1.13
CA GLY A 260 12.95 -10.52 2.48
C GLY A 260 13.68 -9.23 2.89
N ARG A 261 14.55 -8.69 2.01
CA ARG A 261 15.22 -7.39 2.25
C ARG A 261 14.22 -6.24 2.36
N LYS A 262 13.14 -6.27 1.57
CA LYS A 262 12.04 -5.33 1.67
C LYS A 262 11.33 -5.46 3.02
N HIS A 263 10.94 -6.67 3.45
CA HIS A 263 10.27 -6.87 4.73
C HIS A 263 11.12 -6.37 5.90
N VAL A 264 12.43 -6.61 5.88
CA VAL A 264 13.38 -6.03 6.84
C VAL A 264 13.23 -4.50 6.91
N ARG A 265 13.26 -3.81 5.78
CA ARG A 265 13.13 -2.34 5.73
C ARG A 265 11.76 -1.86 6.23
N ALA A 266 10.69 -2.58 5.85
CA ALA A 266 9.34 -2.27 6.29
C ALA A 266 9.23 -2.36 7.82
N TYR A 267 9.75 -3.45 8.41
CA TYR A 267 9.80 -3.64 9.86
C TYR A 267 10.71 -2.63 10.56
N GLU A 268 11.85 -2.22 9.97
CA GLU A 268 12.69 -1.12 10.49
C GLU A 268 11.95 0.21 10.55
N MET A 269 11.23 0.54 9.48
CA MET A 269 10.44 1.76 9.42
C MET A 269 9.27 1.72 10.40
N GLU A 270 8.54 0.60 10.45
CA GLU A 270 7.40 0.41 11.34
C GLU A 270 7.83 0.48 12.81
N PHE A 271 8.88 -0.26 13.20
CA PHE A 271 9.40 -0.21 14.57
C PHE A 271 9.87 1.18 14.96
N ARG A 272 10.66 1.85 14.11
CA ARG A 272 11.13 3.21 14.37
C ARG A 272 9.97 4.18 14.53
N THR A 273 8.95 4.06 13.68
CA THR A 273 7.75 4.91 13.72
C THR A 273 7.01 4.68 15.03
N LEU A 274 6.72 3.42 15.36
CA LEU A 274 6.04 3.01 16.59
C LEU A 274 6.79 3.53 17.83
N MET A 275 8.10 3.28 17.94
CA MET A 275 8.90 3.72 19.10
C MET A 275 8.99 5.24 19.21
N ASN A 276 9.21 5.94 18.10
CA ASN A 276 9.28 7.40 18.10
C ASN A 276 7.95 8.02 18.50
N GLN A 277 6.83 7.50 17.99
CA GLN A 277 5.49 8.00 18.31
C GLN A 277 5.15 7.74 19.78
N SER A 278 5.38 6.53 20.29
CA SER A 278 5.11 6.20 21.68
C SER A 278 5.97 7.01 22.65
N LYS A 279 7.28 7.14 22.37
CA LYS A 279 8.16 7.99 23.18
C LYS A 279 7.73 9.46 23.11
N LYS A 280 7.36 10.00 21.94
CA LYS A 280 6.86 11.39 21.81
C LYS A 280 5.60 11.63 22.65
N VAL A 281 4.59 10.76 22.54
CA VAL A 281 3.33 10.87 23.31
C VAL A 281 3.59 10.85 24.82
N ILE A 282 4.59 10.11 25.28
CA ILE A 282 4.89 9.93 26.72
C ILE A 282 5.89 10.96 27.27
N SER A 283 6.81 11.48 26.44
CA SER A 283 7.90 12.34 26.91
C SER A 283 7.73 13.83 26.58
N ILE A 284 6.86 14.19 25.63
CA ILE A 284 6.73 15.57 25.13
C ILE A 284 5.25 15.94 25.06
N GLU A 285 4.67 16.38 26.17
CA GLU A 285 3.36 17.03 26.16
C GLU A 285 3.44 18.33 25.32
N GLY A 286 2.62 18.44 24.26
CA GLY A 286 2.31 19.73 23.61
C GLY A 286 3.09 20.13 22.35
N GLN A 287 3.76 19.21 21.63
CA GLN A 287 4.48 19.54 20.37
C GLN A 287 3.76 19.14 19.06
N TYR A 288 2.60 18.51 19.12
CA TYR A 288 1.82 18.26 17.90
C TYR A 288 1.27 19.58 17.37
N HIS A 289 1.47 19.85 16.08
CA HIS A 289 1.07 21.13 15.47
C HIS A 289 -0.45 21.19 15.23
N ASP A 290 -1.10 20.03 15.10
CA ASP A 290 -2.54 19.89 14.96
C ASP A 290 -3.07 18.55 15.55
N GLU A 291 -4.39 18.47 15.75
CA GLU A 291 -5.08 17.26 16.28
C GLU A 291 -4.98 16.06 15.34
N LEU A 292 -4.78 16.31 14.04
CA LEU A 292 -4.69 15.27 13.02
C LEU A 292 -3.36 14.52 13.12
N GLU A 293 -2.26 15.22 13.37
CA GLU A 293 -0.94 14.66 13.65
C GLU A 293 -0.96 13.83 14.94
N LEU A 294 -1.64 14.30 15.98
CA LEU A 294 -1.84 13.57 17.23
C LEU A 294 -2.65 12.29 16.99
N ALA A 295 -3.77 12.37 16.26
CA ALA A 295 -4.61 11.23 15.90
C ALA A 295 -3.84 10.19 15.10
N GLU A 296 -3.14 10.61 14.05
CA GLU A 296 -2.32 9.71 13.25
C GLU A 296 -1.23 9.05 14.09
N SER A 297 -0.57 9.80 14.97
CA SER A 297 0.46 9.26 15.87
C SER A 297 -0.08 8.19 16.81
N ILE A 298 -1.31 8.35 17.30
CA ILE A 298 -1.95 7.41 18.22
C ILE A 298 -2.46 6.19 17.47
N LEU A 299 -3.22 6.40 16.40
CA LEU A 299 -3.72 5.31 15.56
C LEU A 299 -2.57 4.44 15.04
N ARG A 300 -1.47 5.07 14.58
CA ARG A 300 -0.27 4.35 14.11
C ARG A 300 0.49 3.63 15.22
N SER A 301 0.38 4.02 16.49
CA SER A 301 1.06 3.34 17.61
C SER A 301 0.19 2.31 18.34
N THR A 302 -1.14 2.37 18.19
CA THR A 302 -2.07 1.55 18.99
C THR A 302 -3.05 0.69 18.19
N VAL A 303 -3.17 0.82 16.86
CA VAL A 303 -4.18 0.07 16.06
C VAL A 303 -3.54 -0.87 15.04
N THR A 304 -3.97 -2.12 14.98
CA THR A 304 -3.30 -3.25 14.29
C THR A 304 -3.26 -3.17 12.76
N ASN A 305 -4.27 -2.56 12.12
CA ASN A 305 -4.32 -2.30 10.67
C ASN A 305 -5.71 -1.76 10.33
N ARG A 306 -5.79 -0.69 9.53
CA ARG A 306 -6.74 -0.51 8.41
C ARG A 306 -6.76 0.95 7.94
N LYS A 307 -6.47 1.12 6.65
CA LYS A 307 -6.93 2.22 5.76
C LYS A 307 -6.50 3.67 6.04
N TYR A 308 -5.57 3.99 6.95
CA TYR A 308 -5.07 5.37 7.08
C TYR A 308 -4.03 5.80 6.02
N ASP A 309 -3.56 4.88 5.16
CA ASP A 309 -2.75 5.22 3.97
C ASP A 309 -3.59 5.62 2.74
N THR A 310 -4.91 5.76 2.89
CA THR A 310 -5.85 6.07 1.79
C THR A 310 -5.69 7.47 1.19
N ARG A 311 -4.90 8.37 1.80
CA ARG A 311 -4.57 9.67 1.19
C ARG A 311 -3.90 9.52 -0.18
N ASN A 312 -3.23 8.39 -0.43
CA ASN A 312 -2.61 8.09 -1.73
C ASN A 312 -3.51 7.31 -2.71
N LEU A 313 -4.74 6.96 -2.33
CA LEU A 313 -5.64 6.08 -3.12
C LEU A 313 -6.78 6.82 -3.83
N LYS A 314 -7.01 8.11 -3.57
CA LYS A 314 -8.17 8.87 -4.09
C LYS A 314 -7.92 9.69 -5.35
N LEU A 315 -6.83 9.47 -6.08
CA LEU A 315 -6.61 10.11 -7.39
C LEU A 315 -6.87 9.10 -8.52
N ARG A 316 -7.85 9.44 -9.36
CA ARG A 316 -8.33 8.75 -10.57
C ARG A 316 -7.32 7.73 -11.14
N GLY A 317 -7.63 6.44 -11.00
CA GLY A 317 -6.96 5.37 -11.73
C GLY A 317 -6.81 4.09 -10.91
N HIS A 318 -7.56 3.06 -11.29
CA HIS A 318 -7.38 1.65 -10.95
C HIS A 318 -7.08 1.33 -9.47
N ASN A 319 -8.14 1.00 -8.72
CA ASN A 319 -8.10 0.74 -7.28
C ASN A 319 -7.49 -0.64 -6.93
N GLN A 320 -7.32 -0.92 -5.63
CA GLN A 320 -6.71 -2.15 -5.16
C GLN A 320 -7.56 -3.40 -5.45
N ASP A 321 -8.90 -3.28 -5.46
CA ASP A 321 -9.80 -4.39 -5.74
C ASP A 321 -9.73 -4.79 -7.22
N GLU A 322 -9.73 -3.81 -8.13
CA GLU A 322 -9.52 -4.01 -9.58
C GLU A 322 -8.15 -4.64 -9.85
N TYR A 323 -7.12 -4.27 -9.07
CA TYR A 323 -5.81 -4.91 -9.14
C TYR A 323 -5.82 -6.37 -8.72
N GLU A 324 -6.54 -6.72 -7.67
CA GLU A 324 -6.65 -8.12 -7.23
C GLU A 324 -7.37 -8.99 -8.27
N GLU A 325 -8.35 -8.43 -8.99
CA GLU A 325 -9.01 -9.10 -10.12
C GLU A 325 -8.05 -9.30 -11.30
N ASP A 326 -7.36 -8.23 -11.72
CA ASP A 326 -6.37 -8.29 -12.81
C ASP A 326 -5.22 -9.25 -12.48
N MET A 327 -4.78 -9.30 -11.22
CA MET A 327 -3.72 -10.21 -10.79
C MET A 327 -4.18 -11.67 -10.78
N LYS A 328 -5.45 -11.96 -10.46
CA LYS A 328 -6.01 -13.31 -10.60
C LYS A 328 -6.01 -13.76 -12.07
N GLU A 329 -6.39 -12.88 -13.00
CA GLU A 329 -6.32 -13.16 -14.43
C GLU A 329 -4.87 -13.37 -14.89
N PHE A 330 -3.96 -12.49 -14.49
CA PHE A 330 -2.54 -12.60 -14.81
C PHE A 330 -1.94 -13.92 -14.33
N LYS A 331 -2.24 -14.33 -13.08
CA LYS A 331 -1.78 -15.61 -12.51
C LYS A 331 -2.32 -16.79 -13.31
N LYS A 332 -3.59 -16.75 -13.75
CA LYS A 332 -4.19 -17.78 -14.60
C LYS A 332 -3.48 -17.87 -15.94
N LEU A 333 -3.21 -16.74 -16.59
CA LEU A 333 -2.46 -16.69 -17.85
C LEU A 333 -1.03 -17.24 -17.66
N TYR A 334 -0.36 -16.85 -16.58
CA TYR A 334 0.98 -17.33 -16.24
C TYR A 334 1.01 -18.86 -16.09
N GLU A 335 0.13 -19.45 -15.28
CA GLU A 335 0.12 -20.91 -15.09
C GLU A 335 -0.19 -21.68 -16.40
N GLN A 336 -0.96 -21.11 -17.32
CA GLN A 336 -1.21 -21.71 -18.64
C GLN A 336 0.05 -21.78 -19.51
N ILE A 337 0.91 -20.75 -19.46
CA ILE A 337 2.11 -20.67 -20.31
C ILE A 337 3.40 -21.04 -19.59
N LYS A 338 3.38 -21.20 -18.26
CA LYS A 338 4.53 -21.54 -17.43
C LYS A 338 5.33 -22.74 -17.94
N PRO A 339 4.72 -23.87 -18.39
CA PRO A 339 5.49 -24.97 -18.96
C PRO A 339 6.34 -24.54 -20.16
N LYS A 340 5.84 -23.63 -21.01
CA LYS A 340 6.58 -23.10 -22.16
C LYS A 340 7.67 -22.11 -21.71
N ILE A 341 7.40 -21.28 -20.71
CA ILE A 341 8.41 -20.37 -20.12
C ILE A 341 9.61 -21.16 -19.58
N MET A 342 9.36 -22.30 -18.93
CA MET A 342 10.41 -23.15 -18.36
C MET A 342 11.26 -23.87 -19.43
N THR A 343 10.78 -23.93 -20.68
CA THR A 343 11.56 -24.48 -21.81
C THR A 343 12.40 -23.43 -22.54
N LEU A 344 12.20 -22.15 -22.24
CA LEU A 344 13.04 -21.09 -22.79
C LEU A 344 14.44 -21.17 -22.17
N ASP A 345 15.46 -20.94 -23.00
CA ASP A 345 16.84 -20.85 -22.52
C ASP A 345 16.97 -19.79 -21.42
N ALA A 346 17.87 -20.05 -20.48
CA ALA A 346 18.21 -19.05 -19.49
C ALA A 346 18.68 -17.77 -20.20
N PRO A 347 18.23 -16.59 -19.77
CA PRO A 347 18.59 -15.35 -20.42
C PRO A 347 20.10 -15.16 -20.40
N SER A 348 20.65 -14.71 -21.53
CA SER A 348 22.08 -14.45 -21.62
C SER A 348 22.48 -13.34 -20.63
N PRO A 349 23.77 -13.25 -20.24
CA PRO A 349 24.24 -12.15 -19.41
C PRO A 349 23.96 -10.76 -20.01
N ASP A 350 23.86 -10.67 -21.34
CA ASP A 350 23.59 -9.42 -22.08
C ASP A 350 22.08 -9.07 -22.09
N ASP A 351 21.19 -10.06 -21.89
CA ASP A 351 19.75 -9.87 -21.68
C ASP A 351 19.40 -9.54 -20.22
N CYS A 352 20.35 -9.67 -19.31
CA CYS A 352 20.17 -9.38 -17.89
C CYS A 352 20.48 -7.90 -17.59
N CYS A 353 19.84 -7.35 -16.57
CA CYS A 353 20.23 -6.04 -16.06
C CYS A 353 21.70 -6.10 -15.62
N ARG A 354 22.52 -5.21 -16.17
CA ARG A 354 23.97 -5.18 -15.90
C ARG A 354 24.34 -4.93 -14.43
N VAL A 355 23.43 -4.32 -13.67
CA VAL A 355 23.65 -3.95 -12.25
C VAL A 355 23.11 -5.04 -11.32
N THR A 356 21.85 -5.44 -11.46
CA THR A 356 21.23 -6.41 -10.56
C THR A 356 21.52 -7.86 -10.96
N ILE A 357 21.98 -8.08 -12.20
CA ILE A 357 22.17 -9.41 -12.81
C ILE A 357 20.85 -10.20 -12.78
N THR A 358 19.72 -9.51 -12.94
CA THR A 358 18.38 -10.09 -13.01
C THR A 358 17.66 -9.73 -14.31
N SER A 359 16.71 -10.55 -14.72
CA SER A 359 15.82 -10.23 -15.85
C SER A 359 14.36 -10.59 -15.59
N THR A 360 13.47 -10.04 -16.42
CA THR A 360 12.04 -10.40 -16.40
C THR A 360 11.82 -11.89 -16.60
N LEU A 361 12.58 -12.52 -17.52
CA LEU A 361 12.46 -13.95 -17.79
C LEU A 361 12.93 -14.79 -16.60
N GLN A 362 13.99 -14.38 -15.91
CA GLN A 362 14.45 -15.05 -14.68
C GLN A 362 13.39 -15.01 -13.58
N ASP A 363 12.75 -13.87 -13.36
CA ASP A 363 11.66 -13.78 -12.37
C ASP A 363 10.49 -14.71 -12.74
N LEU A 364 10.12 -14.77 -14.03
CA LEU A 364 9.08 -15.68 -14.52
C LEU A 364 9.48 -17.16 -14.41
N GLN A 365 10.78 -17.48 -14.37
CA GLN A 365 11.30 -18.82 -14.17
C GLN A 365 11.57 -19.16 -12.69
N ASP A 366 11.51 -18.18 -11.79
CA ASP A 366 11.81 -18.36 -10.37
C ASP A 366 10.71 -19.22 -9.70
N PRO A 367 11.10 -20.26 -8.94
CA PRO A 367 10.14 -21.12 -8.25
C PRO A 367 9.25 -20.35 -7.27
N ASN A 368 9.66 -19.19 -6.76
CA ASN A 368 8.95 -18.37 -5.77
C ASN A 368 8.14 -17.21 -6.38
N ILE A 369 7.92 -17.19 -7.70
CA ILE A 369 7.19 -16.10 -8.38
C ILE A 369 5.81 -15.80 -7.77
N HIS A 370 5.14 -16.80 -7.21
CA HIS A 370 3.86 -16.65 -6.54
C HIS A 370 3.91 -15.77 -5.28
N LEU A 371 5.08 -15.61 -4.65
CA LEU A 371 5.25 -14.62 -3.58
C LEU A 371 4.97 -13.21 -4.11
N MET A 372 5.35 -12.91 -5.35
CA MET A 372 5.10 -11.60 -5.96
C MET A 372 3.63 -11.37 -6.29
N PHE A 373 2.93 -12.40 -6.75
CA PHE A 373 1.51 -12.29 -7.12
C PHE A 373 0.59 -12.07 -5.92
N ASN A 374 1.08 -12.28 -4.70
CA ASN A 374 0.34 -12.04 -3.46
C ASN A 374 0.60 -10.66 -2.86
N GLU A 375 1.46 -9.84 -3.49
CA GLU A 375 1.75 -8.49 -3.04
C GLU A 375 0.69 -7.50 -3.50
N ASN A 376 0.59 -6.35 -2.81
CA ASN A 376 -0.23 -5.24 -3.29
C ASN A 376 0.39 -4.58 -4.54
N LYS A 377 -0.40 -3.75 -5.23
CA LYS A 377 -0.03 -3.11 -6.50
C LYS A 377 1.34 -2.42 -6.47
N TYR A 378 1.56 -1.54 -5.52
CA TYR A 378 2.80 -0.75 -5.43
C TYR A 378 4.02 -1.63 -5.20
N GLU A 379 3.85 -2.63 -4.35
CA GLU A 379 4.91 -3.52 -3.97
C GLU A 379 5.29 -4.45 -5.11
N PHE A 380 4.31 -4.95 -5.85
CA PHE A 380 4.53 -5.69 -7.07
C PHE A 380 5.29 -4.85 -8.12
N LEU A 381 4.84 -3.61 -8.37
CA LEU A 381 5.46 -2.70 -9.35
C LEU A 381 6.93 -2.37 -9.01
N LYS A 382 7.26 -2.28 -7.73
CA LYS A 382 8.62 -1.98 -7.24
C LYS A 382 9.55 -3.18 -7.15
N CYS A 383 9.02 -4.40 -7.05
CA CYS A 383 9.83 -5.60 -6.80
C CYS A 383 9.94 -6.53 -8.02
N PHE A 384 8.98 -6.48 -8.95
CA PHE A 384 9.01 -7.30 -10.18
C PHE A 384 10.09 -6.79 -11.11
N THR A 385 10.95 -7.64 -11.66
CA THR A 385 12.00 -7.18 -12.59
C THR A 385 11.41 -6.91 -13.97
N MET A 386 11.48 -5.66 -14.43
CA MET A 386 11.24 -5.26 -15.80
C MET A 386 12.57 -4.83 -16.42
N THR A 387 13.16 -5.73 -17.20
CA THR A 387 14.35 -5.42 -17.99
C THR A 387 14.00 -4.75 -19.30
N GLY A 388 14.82 -3.79 -19.71
CA GLY A 388 14.61 -3.09 -20.96
C GLY A 388 15.69 -2.05 -21.23
N ILE A 389 15.38 -1.16 -22.17
CA ILE A 389 16.30 -0.12 -22.61
C ILE A 389 16.25 1.07 -21.63
N PRO A 390 17.37 1.41 -20.99
CA PRO A 390 17.44 2.58 -20.13
C PRO A 390 17.44 3.88 -20.93
N VAL A 391 16.54 4.78 -20.55
CA VAL A 391 16.34 6.06 -21.22
C VAL A 391 16.22 7.20 -20.22
N TYR A 392 16.59 8.39 -20.68
CA TYR A 392 16.29 9.62 -19.96
C TYR A 392 15.12 10.36 -20.61
N VAL A 393 14.07 10.54 -19.83
CA VAL A 393 12.82 11.22 -20.20
C VAL A 393 12.60 12.35 -19.19
N PRO A 394 12.61 13.62 -19.62
CA PRO A 394 12.24 14.73 -18.73
C PRO A 394 10.77 14.60 -18.31
N VAL A 395 10.46 14.79 -17.03
CA VAL A 395 9.09 14.68 -16.54
C VAL A 395 8.21 15.78 -17.16
N ARG A 396 7.12 15.37 -17.83
CA ARG A 396 6.13 16.29 -18.42
C ARG A 396 4.71 15.74 -18.22
N ASP A 397 3.82 16.57 -17.70
CA ASP A 397 2.40 16.20 -17.46
C ASP A 397 1.70 15.75 -18.76
N ALA A 398 2.04 16.37 -19.89
CA ALA A 398 1.48 16.00 -21.20
C ALA A 398 1.69 14.52 -21.55
N SER A 399 2.86 13.95 -21.20
CA SER A 399 3.16 12.53 -21.47
C SER A 399 2.44 11.55 -20.55
N GLN A 400 1.96 12.03 -19.39
CA GLN A 400 1.11 11.25 -18.48
C GLN A 400 -0.35 11.22 -18.94
N ILE A 401 -0.79 12.24 -19.68
CA ILE A 401 -2.13 12.33 -20.28
C ILE A 401 -2.14 11.61 -21.63
N ASN A 402 -1.11 11.79 -22.44
CA ASN A 402 -0.96 11.18 -23.76
C ASN A 402 0.50 10.74 -24.00
N PRO A 403 0.80 9.44 -23.90
CA PRO A 403 2.17 8.94 -24.04
C PRO A 403 2.80 9.14 -25.42
N TRP A 404 2.02 9.41 -26.48
CA TRP A 404 2.59 9.71 -27.80
C TRP A 404 3.33 11.06 -27.85
N THR A 405 3.17 11.89 -26.81
CA THR A 405 3.93 13.14 -26.62
C THR A 405 5.26 12.95 -25.88
N LEU A 406 5.62 11.70 -25.53
CA LEU A 406 6.86 11.35 -24.84
C LEU A 406 8.10 11.80 -25.63
N VAL A 407 9.09 12.39 -24.92
CA VAL A 407 10.35 12.83 -25.53
C VAL A 407 11.53 12.16 -24.84
N ILE A 408 12.25 11.29 -25.55
CA ILE A 408 13.46 10.63 -25.04
C ILE A 408 14.71 11.45 -25.38
N LYS A 409 15.36 12.03 -24.36
CA LYS A 409 16.55 12.90 -24.52
C LYS A 409 17.82 12.15 -24.85
N HIS A 410 18.02 10.97 -24.29
CA HIS A 410 19.09 10.04 -24.68
C HIS A 410 18.79 8.61 -24.25
N ILE A 411 19.46 7.67 -24.90
CA ILE A 411 19.38 6.24 -24.62
C ILE A 411 20.77 5.80 -24.17
N LEU A 412 20.83 5.02 -23.10
CA LEU A 412 22.10 4.47 -22.64
C LEU A 412 22.60 3.40 -23.62
N VAL A 413 23.93 3.38 -23.78
CA VAL A 413 24.65 2.48 -24.69
C VAL A 413 25.61 1.61 -23.89
N THR A 414 26.40 0.78 -24.57
CA THR A 414 27.37 -0.14 -23.97
C THR A 414 28.25 0.56 -22.91
N PRO A 415 28.43 -0.06 -21.72
CA PRO A 415 28.02 -1.42 -21.33
C PRO A 415 26.60 -1.53 -20.71
N PHE A 416 25.80 -0.46 -20.72
CA PHE A 416 24.49 -0.40 -20.05
C PHE A 416 23.33 -0.46 -21.05
N THR A 417 23.40 -1.38 -22.00
CA THR A 417 22.38 -1.55 -23.06
C THR A 417 21.04 -2.05 -22.52
N ILE A 418 21.07 -2.84 -21.44
CA ILE A 418 19.90 -3.38 -20.72
C ILE A 418 20.03 -3.09 -19.22
N LEU A 419 18.98 -2.49 -18.65
CA LEU A 419 18.85 -2.26 -17.21
C LEU A 419 17.44 -2.63 -16.73
N SER A 420 17.31 -2.74 -15.41
CA SER A 420 16.06 -3.01 -14.71
C SER A 420 15.60 -1.74 -13.99
N GLN A 421 14.28 -1.57 -13.87
CA GLN A 421 13.71 -0.48 -13.09
C GLN A 421 14.06 -0.60 -11.60
N LEU A 422 14.40 -1.80 -11.11
CA LEU A 422 14.89 -2.02 -9.74
C LEU A 422 16.11 -1.16 -9.41
N VAL A 423 16.98 -0.86 -10.39
CA VAL A 423 18.15 0.01 -10.19
C VAL A 423 17.72 1.44 -9.79
N ILE A 424 16.62 1.91 -10.37
CA ILE A 424 16.05 3.23 -10.07
C ILE A 424 15.46 3.22 -8.66
N GLU A 425 14.70 2.17 -8.32
CA GLU A 425 14.09 2.03 -6.99
C GLU A 425 15.15 1.85 -5.89
N GLU A 426 16.22 1.10 -6.13
CA GLU A 426 17.33 0.94 -5.19
C GLU A 426 18.08 2.27 -4.99
N SER A 427 18.36 3.02 -6.05
CA SER A 427 18.99 4.34 -5.95
C SER A 427 18.13 5.33 -5.15
N ALA A 428 16.82 5.35 -5.39
CA ALA A 428 15.89 6.18 -4.64
C ALA A 428 15.81 5.84 -3.15
N ASN A 429 16.02 4.57 -2.81
CA ASN A 429 16.05 4.12 -1.43
C ASN A 429 17.33 4.54 -0.68
N VAL A 430 18.48 4.60 -1.38
CA VAL A 430 19.77 5.00 -0.79
C VAL A 430 19.89 6.52 -0.70
N ASN A 431 19.46 7.24 -1.74
CA ASN A 431 19.66 8.68 -1.89
C ASN A 431 18.40 9.50 -1.51
N LYS A 432 17.76 9.18 -0.38
CA LYS A 432 16.58 9.92 0.12
C LYS A 432 16.94 11.39 0.36
N GLY A 433 16.67 12.25 -0.62
CA GLY A 433 16.90 13.70 -0.58
C GLY A 433 17.84 14.27 -1.65
N ASN A 434 18.56 13.43 -2.41
CA ASN A 434 19.55 13.90 -3.40
C ASN A 434 19.21 13.54 -4.86
N LEU A 435 18.07 12.90 -5.10
CA LEU A 435 17.57 12.72 -6.45
C LEU A 435 16.94 14.03 -6.93
N GLY A 436 17.32 14.50 -8.12
CA GLY A 436 16.70 15.67 -8.74
C GLY A 436 15.19 15.46 -8.99
N GLU A 437 14.50 16.51 -9.45
CA GLU A 437 13.05 16.48 -9.73
C GLU A 437 12.63 15.29 -10.62
N ASP A 438 13.52 14.86 -11.53
CA ASP A 438 13.30 13.76 -12.48
C ASP A 438 13.56 12.34 -11.90
N LYS A 439 14.00 12.22 -10.63
CA LYS A 439 14.40 10.96 -9.97
C LYS A 439 15.39 10.10 -10.77
N ASP A 440 16.35 10.77 -11.41
CA ASP A 440 17.31 10.13 -12.29
C ASP A 440 18.49 9.46 -11.57
N VAL A 441 19.03 8.42 -12.19
CA VAL A 441 20.24 7.72 -11.78
C VAL A 441 21.35 8.07 -12.75
N ILE A 442 22.51 8.46 -12.23
CA ILE A 442 23.73 8.69 -13.00
C ILE A 442 24.72 7.57 -12.65
N LEU A 443 25.03 6.70 -13.62
CA LEU A 443 25.91 5.55 -13.38
C LEU A 443 27.39 5.93 -13.31
N GLN A 444 27.78 7.03 -13.95
CA GLN A 444 29.12 7.61 -13.90
C GLN A 444 29.01 9.10 -13.58
N GLN A 445 29.46 9.51 -12.38
CA GLN A 445 29.25 10.87 -11.85
C GLN A 445 29.73 11.98 -12.80
N ASP A 446 30.77 11.74 -13.60
CA ASP A 446 31.34 12.72 -14.53
C ASP A 446 30.76 12.64 -15.97
N ASN A 447 29.72 11.84 -16.20
CA ASN A 447 29.17 11.61 -17.54
C ASN A 447 27.63 11.68 -17.56
N GLU A 448 27.10 12.86 -17.86
CA GLU A 448 25.65 13.10 -18.01
C GLU A 448 24.98 12.17 -19.05
N LYS A 449 25.74 11.61 -20.00
CA LYS A 449 25.20 10.64 -20.98
C LYS A 449 24.88 9.27 -20.37
N THR A 450 25.25 9.04 -19.11
CA THR A 450 24.89 7.84 -18.33
C THR A 450 23.68 8.05 -17.42
N ARG A 451 23.04 9.22 -17.52
CA ARG A 451 21.81 9.56 -16.79
C ARG A 451 20.63 8.79 -17.34
N PHE A 452 19.81 8.17 -16.50
CA PHE A 452 18.54 7.57 -16.92
C PHE A 452 17.52 7.64 -15.80
N ASN A 453 16.25 7.67 -16.13
CA ASN A 453 15.16 7.72 -15.14
C ASN A 453 13.95 6.88 -15.53
N ALA A 454 13.98 6.23 -16.69
CA ALA A 454 12.94 5.32 -17.15
C ALA A 454 13.56 4.09 -17.84
N ILE A 455 12.82 3.00 -17.80
CA ILE A 455 13.15 1.77 -18.54
C ILE A 455 12.02 1.54 -19.54
N VAL A 456 12.35 1.40 -20.81
CA VAL A 456 11.42 0.93 -21.83
C VAL A 456 11.53 -0.60 -21.88
N PRO A 457 10.56 -1.35 -21.33
CA PRO A 457 10.67 -2.80 -21.26
C PRO A 457 10.86 -3.40 -22.64
N ILE A 458 11.62 -4.50 -22.73
CA ILE A 458 11.79 -5.22 -23.98
C ILE A 458 11.62 -6.71 -23.74
N VAL A 459 10.94 -7.36 -24.67
CA VAL A 459 10.84 -8.81 -24.72
C VAL A 459 11.84 -9.32 -25.76
N PRO A 460 12.77 -10.23 -25.39
CA PRO A 460 13.66 -10.85 -26.36
C PRO A 460 12.85 -11.54 -27.46
N ALA A 461 13.30 -11.41 -28.71
CA ALA A 461 12.56 -11.96 -29.86
C ALA A 461 12.31 -13.48 -29.74
N SER A 462 13.23 -14.22 -29.10
CA SER A 462 13.09 -15.66 -28.83
C SER A 462 11.95 -16.00 -27.85
N ALA A 463 11.55 -15.07 -26.99
CA ALA A 463 10.53 -15.25 -25.97
C ALA A 463 9.19 -14.57 -26.31
N ALA A 464 9.15 -13.70 -27.33
CA ALA A 464 8.01 -12.84 -27.67
C ALA A 464 6.69 -13.62 -27.85
N GLU A 465 6.71 -14.71 -28.64
CA GLU A 465 5.52 -15.53 -28.88
C GLU A 465 5.00 -16.23 -27.61
N VAL A 466 5.91 -16.71 -26.76
CA VAL A 466 5.54 -17.37 -25.50
C VAL A 466 4.95 -16.36 -24.52
N LEU A 467 5.55 -15.18 -24.42
CA LEU A 467 5.18 -14.14 -23.43
C LEU A 467 4.01 -13.26 -23.89
N LYS A 468 3.61 -13.32 -25.17
CA LYS A 468 2.49 -12.55 -25.74
C LYS A 468 1.24 -12.49 -24.86
N PRO A 469 0.74 -13.58 -24.24
CA PRO A 469 -0.43 -13.51 -23.37
C PRO A 469 -0.23 -12.63 -22.12
N LEU A 470 0.95 -12.69 -21.49
CA LEU A 470 1.26 -11.85 -20.33
C LEU A 470 1.45 -10.39 -20.73
N VAL A 471 2.16 -10.15 -21.83
CA VAL A 471 2.48 -8.80 -22.34
C VAL A 471 1.21 -8.00 -22.71
N LYS A 472 0.13 -8.70 -23.09
CA LYS A 472 -1.16 -8.10 -23.42
C LYS A 472 -2.07 -7.83 -22.21
N SER A 473 -1.72 -8.34 -21.02
CA SER A 473 -2.53 -8.18 -19.80
C SER A 473 -2.51 -6.76 -19.22
N ASN A 474 -3.49 -6.47 -18.35
CA ASN A 474 -3.56 -5.22 -17.59
C ASN A 474 -2.38 -5.08 -16.63
N VAL A 475 -1.97 -6.16 -15.95
CA VAL A 475 -0.82 -6.16 -15.03
C VAL A 475 0.48 -5.80 -15.75
N TYR A 476 0.71 -6.32 -16.96
CA TYR A 476 1.87 -5.91 -17.75
C TYR A 476 1.77 -4.46 -18.22
N ALA A 477 0.58 -3.99 -18.61
CA ALA A 477 0.36 -2.59 -18.95
C ALA A 477 0.67 -1.67 -17.75
N MET A 478 0.28 -2.04 -16.53
CA MET A 478 0.66 -1.34 -15.29
C MET A 478 2.18 -1.30 -15.12
N LEU A 479 2.87 -2.45 -15.25
CA LEU A 479 4.33 -2.54 -15.13
C LEU A 479 5.04 -1.65 -16.15
N ALA A 480 4.65 -1.73 -17.42
CA ALA A 480 5.26 -0.94 -18.49
C ALA A 480 5.00 0.56 -18.29
N THR A 481 3.76 0.94 -17.96
CA THR A 481 3.39 2.33 -17.67
C THR A 481 4.21 2.87 -16.50
N PHE A 482 4.32 2.10 -15.41
CA PHE A 482 5.13 2.48 -14.26
C PHE A 482 6.62 2.63 -14.61
N CYS A 483 7.19 1.75 -15.43
CA CYS A 483 8.60 1.82 -15.83
C CYS A 483 8.92 3.06 -16.69
N ILE A 484 7.96 3.52 -17.50
CA ILE A 484 8.13 4.59 -18.49
C ILE A 484 7.73 5.95 -17.89
N LEU A 485 6.56 6.02 -17.25
CA LEU A 485 5.96 7.26 -16.75
C LEU A 485 6.18 7.49 -15.26
N LYS A 486 6.71 6.50 -14.53
CA LYS A 486 6.96 6.56 -13.07
C LYS A 486 5.74 6.89 -12.22
N ASN A 487 4.55 6.63 -12.76
CA ASN A 487 3.29 6.87 -12.09
C ASN A 487 2.57 5.52 -11.82
N PRO A 488 2.46 5.07 -10.56
CA PRO A 488 1.80 3.81 -10.22
C PRO A 488 0.26 3.88 -10.30
N HIS A 489 -0.32 5.06 -10.49
CA HIS A 489 -1.76 5.27 -10.53
C HIS A 489 -2.34 5.18 -11.95
N ILE A 490 -1.49 5.23 -12.98
CA ILE A 490 -1.92 5.27 -14.38
C ILE A 490 -1.72 3.88 -15.01
N ILE A 491 -2.70 3.47 -15.81
CA ILE A 491 -2.59 2.34 -16.73
C ILE A 491 -2.82 2.88 -18.13
N ASP A 492 -1.78 2.84 -18.95
CA ASP A 492 -1.89 3.30 -20.33
C ASP A 492 -1.40 2.22 -21.30
N PHE A 493 -2.33 1.70 -22.10
CA PHE A 493 -2.07 0.63 -23.06
C PHE A 493 -1.22 1.08 -24.25
N ASN A 494 -1.08 2.39 -24.48
CA ASN A 494 -0.27 2.99 -25.54
C ASN A 494 1.12 3.39 -25.05
N ALA A 495 1.33 3.59 -23.75
CA ALA A 495 2.61 4.06 -23.19
C ALA A 495 3.80 3.22 -23.66
N HIS A 496 3.65 1.90 -23.65
CA HIS A 496 4.72 1.01 -24.08
C HIS A 496 5.05 1.15 -25.58
N LEU A 497 4.03 1.14 -26.45
CA LEU A 497 4.21 1.32 -27.90
C LEU A 497 4.80 2.69 -28.24
N ALA A 498 4.33 3.76 -27.59
CA ALA A 498 4.86 5.10 -27.77
C ALA A 498 6.35 5.17 -27.39
N ALA A 499 6.73 4.58 -26.26
CA ALA A 499 8.13 4.52 -25.85
C ALA A 499 9.00 3.68 -26.80
N LEU A 500 8.53 2.51 -27.22
CA LEU A 500 9.20 1.66 -28.21
C LEU A 500 9.45 2.43 -29.53
N SER A 501 8.45 3.18 -30.00
CA SER A 501 8.55 3.99 -31.23
C SER A 501 9.60 5.10 -31.12
N CYS A 502 9.68 5.77 -29.97
CA CYS A 502 10.69 6.80 -29.70
C CYS A 502 12.10 6.22 -29.65
N VAL A 503 12.26 5.06 -29.00
CA VAL A 503 13.54 4.36 -28.93
C VAL A 503 13.97 3.85 -30.30
N TRP A 504 13.04 3.28 -31.08
CA TRP A 504 13.28 2.85 -32.45
C TRP A 504 13.79 4.00 -33.32
N MET A 505 13.04 5.10 -33.37
CA MET A 505 13.37 6.27 -34.19
C MET A 505 14.77 6.78 -33.87
N LYS A 506 15.07 6.89 -32.58
CA LYS A 506 16.38 7.37 -32.11
C LYS A 506 17.51 6.40 -32.44
N THR A 507 17.29 5.10 -32.28
CA THR A 507 18.27 4.07 -32.61
C THR A 507 18.57 4.06 -34.11
N VAL A 508 17.55 4.15 -34.97
CA VAL A 508 17.74 4.21 -36.44
C VAL A 508 18.48 5.48 -36.86
N ARG A 509 18.18 6.62 -36.23
CA ARG A 509 18.83 7.91 -36.51
C ARG A 509 20.31 7.93 -36.09
N GLU A 510 20.61 7.39 -34.91
CA GLU A 510 21.99 7.36 -34.37
C GLU A 510 22.84 6.28 -35.05
N TYR A 511 22.23 5.16 -35.44
CA TYR A 511 22.90 4.00 -36.05
C TYR A 511 22.25 3.62 -37.39
N PRO A 512 22.53 4.40 -38.46
CA PRO A 512 22.01 4.11 -39.80
C PRO A 512 22.51 2.75 -40.30
N LYS A 513 21.76 2.12 -41.21
CA LYS A 513 22.05 0.75 -41.74
C LYS A 513 23.49 0.60 -42.25
N SER A 514 24.10 1.66 -42.78
CA SER A 514 25.48 1.66 -43.30
C SER A 514 26.56 1.47 -42.24
N ASN A 515 26.30 1.79 -40.97
CA ASN A 515 27.28 1.72 -39.89
C ASN A 515 26.62 1.30 -38.56
N ARG A 516 25.76 0.28 -38.61
CA ARG A 516 25.01 -0.18 -37.43
C ARG A 516 25.77 -1.25 -36.67
N PRO A 517 26.14 -1.02 -35.39
CA PRO A 517 26.75 -2.05 -34.57
C PRO A 517 25.76 -3.17 -34.20
N GLU A 518 26.28 -4.31 -33.76
CA GLU A 518 25.48 -5.50 -33.45
C GLU A 518 24.43 -5.25 -32.37
N PHE A 519 24.80 -4.62 -31.24
CA PHE A 519 23.87 -4.30 -30.16
C PHE A 519 22.69 -3.42 -30.62
N ALA A 520 22.92 -2.52 -31.59
CA ALA A 520 21.86 -1.67 -32.14
C ALA A 520 20.94 -2.45 -33.08
N SER A 521 21.48 -3.44 -33.79
CA SER A 521 20.70 -4.35 -34.64
C SER A 521 19.82 -5.29 -33.80
N GLU A 522 20.37 -5.84 -32.72
CA GLU A 522 19.64 -6.66 -31.75
C GLU A 522 18.55 -5.87 -31.04
N ARG A 523 18.86 -4.64 -30.60
CA ARG A 523 17.90 -3.72 -30.02
C ARG A 523 16.69 -3.51 -30.93
N LEU A 524 16.91 -3.22 -32.21
CA LEU A 524 15.83 -3.00 -33.17
C LEU A 524 14.98 -4.27 -33.37
N ARG A 525 15.61 -5.44 -33.48
CA ARG A 525 14.92 -6.72 -33.58
C ARG A 525 14.01 -6.98 -32.37
N ASN A 526 14.49 -6.70 -31.16
CA ASN A 526 13.70 -6.89 -29.96
C ASN A 526 12.57 -5.85 -29.83
N ILE A 527 12.79 -4.61 -30.30
CA ILE A 527 11.73 -3.59 -30.39
C ILE A 527 10.62 -4.06 -31.34
N GLU A 528 10.99 -4.54 -32.53
CA GLU A 528 10.04 -5.06 -33.53
C GLU A 528 9.24 -6.23 -32.96
N ALA A 529 9.91 -7.25 -32.42
CA ALA A 529 9.26 -8.41 -31.83
C ALA A 529 8.33 -8.03 -30.65
N THR A 530 8.71 -7.04 -29.83
CA THR A 530 7.86 -6.55 -28.74
C THR A 530 6.67 -5.76 -29.28
N ALA A 531 6.83 -4.97 -30.35
CA ALA A 531 5.75 -4.21 -30.95
C ALA A 531 4.73 -5.12 -31.65
N ASP A 532 5.19 -6.17 -32.33
CA ASP A 532 4.37 -7.15 -33.04
C ASP A 532 3.33 -7.84 -32.13
N ILE A 533 3.66 -8.00 -30.84
CA ILE A 533 2.73 -8.52 -29.83
C ILE A 533 1.43 -7.67 -29.75
N TYR A 534 1.52 -6.38 -30.02
CA TYR A 534 0.42 -5.43 -29.89
C TYR A 534 -0.33 -5.15 -31.19
N MET A 535 0.20 -5.56 -32.34
CA MET A 535 -0.35 -5.22 -33.66
C MET A 535 -1.75 -5.80 -33.89
N ASP A 536 -2.14 -6.82 -33.13
CA ASP A 536 -3.48 -7.41 -33.20
C ASP A 536 -4.53 -6.69 -32.32
N ARG A 537 -4.14 -5.67 -31.54
CA ARG A 537 -5.08 -4.92 -30.69
C ARG A 537 -6.07 -4.12 -31.54
N PRO A 538 -7.38 -4.12 -31.20
CA PRO A 538 -8.40 -3.44 -32.01
C PRO A 538 -8.11 -1.95 -32.26
N SER A 539 -7.63 -1.21 -31.26
CA SER A 539 -7.29 0.21 -31.40
C SER A 539 -6.10 0.45 -32.33
N VAL A 540 -5.11 -0.44 -32.30
CA VAL A 540 -3.92 -0.37 -33.17
C VAL A 540 -4.30 -0.71 -34.59
N LYS A 541 -5.03 -1.82 -34.81
CA LYS A 541 -5.54 -2.20 -36.13
C LYS A 541 -6.35 -1.09 -36.78
N HIS A 542 -7.29 -0.52 -36.04
CA HIS A 542 -8.13 0.56 -36.52
C HIS A 542 -7.32 1.79 -36.93
N TYR A 543 -6.27 2.16 -36.17
CA TYR A 543 -5.37 3.26 -36.55
C TYR A 543 -4.55 2.93 -37.82
N ILE A 544 -4.06 1.69 -37.95
CA ILE A 544 -3.30 1.24 -39.13
C ILE A 544 -4.19 1.21 -40.38
N GLU A 545 -5.41 0.71 -40.27
CA GLU A 545 -6.41 0.70 -41.35
C GLU A 545 -6.69 2.12 -41.83
N ALA A 546 -6.88 3.06 -40.91
CA ALA A 546 -7.03 4.48 -41.24
C ALA A 546 -5.77 5.04 -41.91
N LEU A 547 -4.57 4.69 -41.44
CA LEU A 547 -3.31 5.15 -42.02
C LEU A 547 -3.11 4.69 -43.47
N ILE A 548 -3.62 3.50 -43.82
CA ILE A 548 -3.55 2.95 -45.18
C ILE A 548 -4.67 3.49 -46.07
N SER A 549 -5.91 3.52 -45.57
CA SER A 549 -7.11 3.83 -46.36
C SER A 549 -7.44 5.32 -46.43
N ASN A 550 -7.14 6.09 -45.37
CA ASN A 550 -7.35 7.52 -45.28
C ASN A 550 -6.19 8.24 -44.55
N PRO A 551 -4.99 8.28 -45.17
CA PRO A 551 -3.78 8.81 -44.51
C PRO A 551 -3.89 10.27 -44.11
N GLN A 552 -4.68 11.09 -44.82
CA GLN A 552 -4.85 12.51 -44.48
C GLN A 552 -5.47 12.64 -43.09
N GLN A 553 -6.55 11.92 -42.82
CA GLN A 553 -7.23 11.93 -41.52
C GLN A 553 -6.37 11.30 -40.42
N ALA A 554 -5.67 10.20 -40.72
CA ALA A 554 -4.82 9.49 -39.74
C ALA A 554 -3.57 10.29 -39.30
N LEU A 555 -3.16 11.31 -40.06
CA LEU A 555 -2.04 12.20 -39.77
C LEU A 555 -2.47 13.53 -39.12
N MET A 556 -3.78 13.80 -38.98
CA MET A 556 -4.27 15.01 -38.32
C MET A 556 -4.15 14.91 -36.79
N THR A 557 -3.71 15.99 -36.16
CA THR A 557 -3.65 16.10 -34.70
C THR A 557 -5.05 16.13 -34.10
N GLU A 558 -5.98 16.82 -34.75
CA GLU A 558 -7.40 16.84 -34.41
C GLU A 558 -8.22 16.75 -35.70
N SER A 559 -8.91 15.62 -35.90
CA SER A 559 -9.88 15.47 -37.00
C SER A 559 -11.28 15.83 -36.49
N ILE A 560 -12.01 16.65 -37.25
CA ILE A 560 -13.45 16.91 -37.00
C ILE A 560 -14.28 15.71 -37.49
N ASP A 561 -13.78 15.01 -38.51
CA ASP A 561 -14.44 13.84 -39.10
C ASP A 561 -14.07 12.57 -38.34
N GLU A 562 -15.04 11.64 -38.22
CA GLU A 562 -14.86 10.32 -37.64
C GLU A 562 -14.44 9.29 -38.70
N PHE A 563 -13.57 8.35 -38.33
CA PHE A 563 -13.26 7.17 -39.13
C PHE A 563 -13.93 5.95 -38.44
N ASP A 564 -14.83 5.27 -39.13
CA ASP A 564 -15.74 4.24 -38.57
C ASP A 564 -16.36 4.60 -37.21
N GLY A 565 -16.85 5.83 -37.06
CA GLY A 565 -17.53 6.30 -35.85
C GLY A 565 -16.60 6.64 -34.67
N LYS A 566 -15.29 6.81 -34.92
CA LYS A 566 -14.31 7.22 -33.91
C LYS A 566 -13.42 8.34 -34.40
N THR A 567 -13.14 9.30 -33.53
CA THR A 567 -12.15 10.35 -33.78
C THR A 567 -10.73 9.78 -33.70
N LEU A 568 -9.91 10.07 -34.72
CA LEU A 568 -8.50 9.71 -34.76
C LEU A 568 -7.65 10.90 -34.33
N HIS A 569 -6.58 10.61 -33.58
CA HIS A 569 -5.61 11.60 -33.13
C HIS A 569 -4.18 11.15 -33.46
N CYS A 570 -3.43 12.07 -34.08
CA CYS A 570 -2.01 11.94 -34.37
C CYS A 570 -1.21 13.09 -33.73
N ASP A 571 -0.84 12.89 -32.47
CA ASP A 571 -0.12 13.88 -31.66
C ASP A 571 1.39 13.93 -31.95
N SER A 572 1.90 12.94 -32.68
CA SER A 572 3.31 12.81 -33.01
C SER A 572 3.50 12.03 -34.30
N LEU A 573 4.33 12.55 -35.21
CA LEU A 573 4.69 11.87 -36.45
C LEU A 573 5.48 10.57 -36.23
N ILE A 574 6.04 10.36 -35.03
CA ILE A 574 6.71 9.10 -34.70
C ILE A 574 5.71 7.92 -34.77
N LYS A 575 4.46 8.14 -34.36
CA LYS A 575 3.40 7.13 -34.36
C LYS A 575 3.15 6.55 -35.77
N PRO A 576 2.74 7.35 -36.79
CA PRO A 576 2.51 6.84 -38.13
C PRO A 576 3.79 6.31 -38.78
N THR A 577 4.95 6.95 -38.59
CA THR A 577 6.22 6.45 -39.17
C THR A 577 6.59 5.07 -38.62
N PHE A 578 6.40 4.84 -37.32
CA PHE A 578 6.71 3.55 -36.71
C PHE A 578 5.76 2.46 -37.19
N PHE A 579 4.45 2.73 -37.27
CA PHE A 579 3.51 1.74 -37.78
C PHE A 579 3.71 1.43 -39.27
N LEU A 580 4.02 2.43 -40.11
CA LEU A 580 4.38 2.18 -41.51
C LEU A 580 5.63 1.33 -41.66
N TYR A 581 6.62 1.52 -40.78
CA TYR A 581 7.82 0.70 -40.75
C TYR A 581 7.49 -0.77 -40.42
N LEU A 582 6.73 -1.01 -39.34
CA LEU A 582 6.34 -2.36 -38.95
C LEU A 582 5.52 -3.06 -40.03
N MET A 583 4.71 -2.30 -40.79
CA MET A 583 3.84 -2.80 -41.84
C MET A 583 4.45 -2.69 -43.24
N GLU A 584 5.75 -2.43 -43.39
CA GLU A 584 6.41 -2.20 -44.68
C GLU A 584 6.07 -3.30 -45.71
N ARG A 585 6.06 -4.57 -45.29
CA ARG A 585 5.73 -5.70 -46.17
C ARG A 585 4.27 -5.72 -46.62
N GLU A 586 3.33 -5.41 -45.73
CA GLU A 586 1.90 -5.37 -46.03
C GLU A 586 1.59 -4.17 -46.93
N VAL A 587 2.10 -2.99 -46.57
CA VAL A 587 1.94 -1.75 -47.34
C VAL A 587 2.51 -1.91 -48.76
N LEU A 588 3.69 -2.51 -48.93
CA LEU A 588 4.28 -2.78 -50.25
C LEU A 588 3.48 -3.80 -51.07
N SER A 589 2.81 -4.75 -50.42
CA SER A 589 1.94 -5.73 -51.10
C SER A 589 0.64 -5.08 -51.60
N THR A 590 0.07 -4.13 -50.84
CA THR A 590 -1.17 -3.41 -51.18
C THR A 590 -0.92 -2.30 -52.21
N THR A 591 0.26 -1.65 -52.19
CA THR A 591 0.64 -0.58 -53.14
C THR A 591 1.05 -1.07 -54.53
N ASN A 592 1.30 -2.37 -54.74
CA ASN A 592 1.38 -2.91 -56.10
C ASN A 592 0.04 -2.81 -56.88
N ASN A 593 -1.07 -2.48 -56.21
CA ASN A 593 -2.35 -2.14 -56.84
C ASN A 593 -2.67 -0.62 -56.85
N TYR A 594 -1.94 0.23 -56.13
CA TYR A 594 -2.13 1.69 -56.13
C TYR A 594 -0.79 2.43 -55.94
N ASN A 595 -0.42 3.25 -56.93
CA ASN A 595 0.80 4.08 -56.98
C ASN A 595 0.93 5.01 -55.76
N PHE A 596 1.66 4.58 -54.73
CA PHE A 596 2.16 5.45 -53.66
C PHE A 596 3.68 5.63 -53.84
N LYS A 597 4.07 6.42 -54.85
CA LYS A 597 5.43 6.91 -55.05
C LYS A 597 5.46 8.43 -54.87
N ALA A 598 5.35 8.88 -53.63
CA ALA A 598 5.83 10.18 -53.15
C ALA A 598 5.57 10.22 -51.63
N TYR A 599 6.38 10.98 -50.89
CA TYR A 599 6.27 11.26 -49.45
C TYR A 599 6.97 10.25 -48.52
N ALA A 600 8.28 10.11 -48.70
CA ALA A 600 9.23 9.88 -47.60
C ALA A 600 10.62 10.38 -48.00
N VAL A 601 10.95 11.61 -47.60
CA VAL A 601 12.33 12.08 -47.37
C VAL A 601 12.37 12.64 -45.96
#